data_AF-A0A929DZE7-F1
#
_entry.id   AF-A0A929DZE7-F1
#
_cell.length_a   1.000
_cell.length_b   1.000
_cell.length_c   1.000
_cell.angle_alpha   90.00
_cell.angle_beta   90.00
_cell.angle_gamma   90.00
#
_symmetry.space_group_name_H-M   'P 1'
#
loop_
_entity.id
_entity.type
_entity.pdbx_description
1 polymer ?
#
loop_
_entity_poly.entity_id
_entity_poly.type
_entity_poly.pdbx_seq_one_letter_code
_entity_poly.pdbx_strand_id
1 'polypeptide(L)'
;MNRSVNIIGIAILLVIASSFSSCKSLRNETIKESSNLKIISYNVWYGFTKVPERKESWIAWMKEQDPDIISLQELNEYNQAKLAEDANSYG
;
A
#
# COMPACT_ATOMS: atom_id res chain seq x y z
N MET A 1 34.24 59.08 -6.59
CA MET A 1 34.58 57.67 -6.27
C MET A 1 33.40 56.79 -5.84
N ASN A 2 32.14 57.27 -5.83
CA ASN A 2 31.02 56.52 -5.24
C ASN A 2 30.07 55.85 -6.25
N ARG A 3 30.24 56.09 -7.55
CA ARG A 3 29.38 55.50 -8.59
C ARG A 3 29.81 54.07 -8.96
N SER A 4 31.11 53.79 -8.96
CA SER A 4 31.66 52.46 -9.28
C SER A 4 31.38 51.42 -8.20
N VAL A 5 31.38 51.81 -6.91
CA VAL A 5 31.09 50.92 -5.77
C VAL A 5 29.63 50.46 -5.78
N ASN A 6 28.69 51.34 -6.16
CA ASN A 6 27.27 50.99 -6.30
C ASN A 6 27.01 50.02 -7.46
N ILE A 7 27.73 50.16 -8.58
CA ILE A 7 27.56 49.27 -9.74
C ILE A 7 28.09 47.87 -9.43
N ILE A 8 29.24 47.77 -8.74
CA ILE A 8 29.80 46.48 -8.29
C ILE A 8 28.89 45.81 -7.26
N GLY A 9 28.32 46.58 -6.32
CA GLY A 9 27.36 46.07 -5.33
C GLY A 9 26.08 45.51 -5.95
N ILE A 10 25.52 46.20 -6.95
CA ILE A 10 24.32 45.75 -7.68
C ILE A 10 24.63 44.48 -8.50
N ALA A 11 25.81 44.41 -9.14
CA ALA A 11 26.21 43.24 -9.91
C ALA A 11 26.38 41.98 -9.03
N ILE A 12 26.95 42.12 -7.82
CA ILE A 12 27.08 41.03 -6.85
C ILE A 12 25.71 40.54 -6.37
N LEU A 13 24.76 41.44 -6.14
CA LEU A 13 23.40 41.10 -5.72
C LEU A 13 22.65 40.26 -6.78
N LEU A 14 22.85 40.56 -8.06
CA LEU A 14 22.22 39.86 -9.20
C LEU A 14 22.81 38.45 -9.42
N VAL A 15 24.10 38.25 -9.15
CA VAL A 15 24.76 36.92 -9.25
C VAL A 15 24.32 35.98 -8.12
N ILE A 16 24.07 36.52 -6.92
CA ILE A 16 23.55 35.72 -5.79
C ILE A 16 22.09 35.33 -6.05
N ALA A 17 21.26 36.24 -6.56
CA ALA A 17 19.84 35.97 -6.85
C ALA A 17 19.63 34.90 -7.95
N SER A 18 20.52 34.84 -8.94
CA SER A 18 20.46 33.83 -10.02
C SER A 18 20.91 32.43 -9.57
N SER A 19 21.70 32.34 -8.50
CA SER A 19 22.17 31.06 -7.93
C SER A 19 21.12 30.34 -7.07
N PHE A 20 20.02 31.01 -6.68
CA PHE A 20 18.93 30.42 -5.91
C PHE A 20 17.81 29.78 -6.75
N SER A 21 17.87 29.89 -8.09
CA SER A 21 16.76 29.45 -8.95
C SER A 21 16.89 28.02 -9.51
N SER A 22 17.98 27.30 -9.25
CA SER A 22 18.10 25.88 -9.62
C SER A 22 17.86 24.96 -8.42
N CYS A 23 16.60 24.85 -8.00
CA CYS A 23 16.00 23.55 -7.64
C CYS A 23 14.49 23.69 -7.47
N LYS A 24 13.75 24.05 -8.53
CA LYS A 24 12.33 23.71 -8.58
C LYS A 24 12.21 22.32 -9.19
N SER A 25 12.37 21.30 -8.35
CA SER A 25 11.95 19.94 -8.65
C SER A 25 10.43 19.96 -8.86
N LEU A 26 10.00 20.09 -10.12
CA LEU A 26 8.63 19.86 -10.53
C LEU A 26 8.34 18.36 -10.43
N ARG A 27 8.15 17.87 -9.21
CA ARG A 27 7.46 16.60 -8.98
C ARG A 27 5.97 16.84 -9.17
N ASN A 28 5.55 16.85 -10.43
CA ASN A 28 4.22 16.35 -10.75
C ASN A 28 4.32 14.82 -10.77
N GLU A 29 4.57 14.22 -9.59
CA GLU A 29 4.17 12.83 -9.42
C GLU A 29 2.66 12.87 -9.27
N THR A 30 1.96 12.57 -10.36
CA THR A 30 0.64 11.98 -10.26
C THR A 30 0.83 10.77 -9.36
N ILE A 31 0.54 10.89 -8.06
CA ILE A 31 0.45 9.74 -7.19
C ILE A 31 -0.70 8.93 -7.77
N LYS A 32 -0.35 8.00 -8.65
CA LYS A 32 -1.25 6.95 -9.10
C LYS A 32 -1.57 6.23 -7.80
N GLU A 33 -2.78 6.44 -7.32
CA GLU A 33 -3.27 5.85 -6.08
C GLU A 33 -2.95 4.36 -6.15
N SER A 34 -1.93 3.93 -5.40
CA SER A 34 -1.48 2.55 -5.45
C SER A 34 -2.60 1.74 -4.82
N SER A 35 -3.26 0.91 -5.61
CA SER A 35 -4.21 -0.07 -5.06
C SER A 35 -3.48 -0.85 -3.98
N ASN A 36 -3.92 -0.71 -2.73
CA ASN A 36 -3.32 -1.41 -1.62
C ASN A 36 -3.62 -2.91 -1.78
N LEU A 37 -2.58 -3.74 -1.86
CA LEU A 37 -2.72 -5.20 -1.89
C LEU A 37 -2.90 -5.72 -0.45
N LYS A 38 -3.98 -6.42 -0.18
CA LYS A 38 -4.28 -7.04 1.11
C LYS A 38 -4.14 -8.57 1.03
N ILE A 39 -3.22 -9.10 1.84
CA ILE A 39 -2.93 -10.53 1.90
C ILE A 39 -3.26 -11.03 3.31
N ILE A 40 -4.02 -12.12 3.42
CA ILE A 40 -4.29 -12.80 4.69
C ILE A 40 -3.70 -14.21 4.66
N SER A 41 -2.93 -14.54 5.70
CA SER A 41 -2.48 -15.89 5.99
C SER A 41 -3.11 -16.36 7.29
N TYR A 42 -3.84 -17.48 7.27
CA TYR A 42 -4.61 -17.95 8.41
C TYR A 42 -4.58 -19.47 8.57
N ASN A 43 -4.35 -19.95 9.79
CA ASN A 43 -4.44 -21.36 10.13
C ASN A 43 -5.87 -21.69 10.61
N VAL A 44 -6.56 -22.57 9.90
CA VAL A 44 -7.97 -22.90 10.15
C VAL A 44 -8.20 -24.02 11.16
N TRP A 45 -7.14 -24.48 11.83
CA TRP A 45 -7.12 -25.51 12.87
C TRP A 45 -7.88 -26.79 12.50
N TYR A 46 -7.15 -27.74 11.90
CA TYR A 46 -7.70 -29.00 11.37
C TYR A 46 -8.93 -28.79 10.46
N GLY A 47 -8.89 -27.82 9.55
CA GLY A 47 -9.95 -27.59 8.58
C GLY A 47 -11.31 -27.26 9.21
N PHE A 48 -11.30 -26.51 10.33
CA PHE A 48 -12.46 -26.21 11.18
C PHE A 48 -13.12 -27.41 11.87
N THR A 49 -12.57 -28.62 11.76
CA THR A 49 -13.23 -29.82 12.31
C THR A 49 -13.24 -29.87 13.85
N LYS A 50 -12.31 -29.16 14.51
CA LYS A 50 -12.28 -29.12 15.99
C LYS A 50 -13.37 -28.23 16.58
N VAL A 51 -13.77 -27.19 15.86
CA VAL A 51 -14.80 -26.23 16.27
C VAL A 51 -15.57 -25.79 15.01
N PRO A 52 -16.48 -26.62 14.50
CA PRO A 52 -17.16 -26.38 13.23
C PRO A 52 -17.93 -25.06 13.17
N GLU A 53 -18.53 -24.65 14.29
CA GLU A 53 -19.27 -23.39 14.43
C GLU A 53 -18.40 -22.15 14.21
N ARG A 54 -17.07 -22.25 14.34
CA ARG A 54 -16.15 -21.14 14.09
C ARG A 54 -16.12 -20.75 12.61
N LYS A 55 -16.42 -21.68 11.71
CA LYS A 55 -16.32 -21.46 10.27
C LYS A 55 -17.24 -20.31 9.82
N GLU A 56 -18.46 -20.23 10.35
CA GLU A 56 -19.41 -19.17 10.00
C GLU A 56 -18.89 -17.79 10.40
N SER A 57 -18.43 -17.64 11.65
CA SER A 57 -17.84 -16.38 12.14
C SER A 57 -16.57 -16.01 11.38
N TRP A 58 -15.76 -17.01 11.01
CA TRP A 58 -14.55 -16.79 10.20
C TRP A 58 -14.89 -16.33 8.78
N ILE A 59 -15.91 -16.91 8.14
CA ILE A 59 -16.40 -16.46 6.82
C ILE A 59 -16.89 -15.02 6.90
N ALA A 60 -17.68 -14.68 7.93
CA ALA A 60 -18.17 -13.30 8.12
C ALA A 60 -17.01 -12.31 8.27
N TRP A 61 -16.03 -12.64 9.12
CA TRP A 61 -14.83 -11.84 9.30
C TRP A 61 -14.01 -11.70 8.00
N MET A 62 -13.84 -12.78 7.22
CA MET A 62 -13.08 -12.75 5.98
C MET A 62 -13.72 -11.83 4.92
N LYS A 63 -15.06 -11.85 4.82
CA LYS A 63 -15.81 -10.93 3.94
C LYS A 63 -15.61 -9.48 4.33
N GLU A 64 -15.63 -9.17 5.62
CA GLU A 64 -15.36 -7.82 6.11
C GLU A 64 -13.92 -7.38 5.81
N GLN A 65 -12.99 -8.34 5.77
CA GLN A 65 -11.61 -8.04 5.43
C GLN A 65 -11.43 -7.72 3.95
N ASP A 66 -12.21 -8.29 3.03
CA ASP A 66 -12.07 -8.08 1.58
C ASP A 66 -10.59 -8.16 1.11
N PRO A 67 -9.91 -9.32 1.30
CA PRO A 67 -8.52 -9.49 0.88
C PRO A 67 -8.40 -9.85 -0.60
N ASP A 68 -7.29 -9.44 -1.23
CA ASP A 68 -6.98 -9.82 -2.61
C ASP A 68 -6.40 -11.24 -2.70
N ILE A 69 -5.68 -11.69 -1.67
CA ILE A 69 -5.03 -13.01 -1.62
C ILE A 69 -5.22 -13.64 -0.24
N ILE A 70 -5.63 -14.91 -0.23
CA ILE A 70 -5.82 -15.70 0.99
C ILE A 70 -4.92 -16.95 0.94
N SER A 71 -4.20 -17.21 2.03
CA SER A 71 -3.39 -18.41 2.24
C SER A 71 -3.84 -19.14 3.50
N LEU A 72 -4.32 -20.38 3.36
CA LEU A 72 -4.82 -21.18 4.47
C LEU A 72 -3.87 -22.31 4.85
N GLN A 73 -3.71 -22.56 6.14
CA GLN A 73 -2.95 -23.69 6.69
C GLN A 73 -3.84 -24.65 7.48
N GLU A 74 -3.37 -25.87 7.71
CA GLU A 74 -4.12 -26.96 8.35
C GLU A 74 -5.45 -27.28 7.65
N LEU A 75 -5.41 -27.39 6.32
CA LEU A 75 -6.54 -27.81 5.49
C LEU A 75 -6.80 -29.33 5.58
N ASN A 76 -6.72 -29.90 6.78
CA ASN A 76 -7.05 -31.31 7.02
C ASN A 76 -8.48 -31.59 6.52
N GLU A 77 -8.70 -32.76 5.92
CA GLU A 77 -10.00 -33.16 5.35
C GLU A 77 -10.50 -32.27 4.20
N TYR A 78 -9.70 -31.33 3.68
CA TYR A 78 -10.02 -30.61 2.46
C TYR A 78 -9.61 -31.40 1.22
N ASN A 79 -10.50 -31.38 0.23
CA ASN A 79 -10.17 -31.68 -1.14
C ASN A 79 -10.38 -30.42 -1.99
N GLN A 80 -10.03 -30.49 -3.27
CA GLN A 80 -10.13 -29.36 -4.19
C GLN A 80 -11.56 -28.80 -4.30
N ALA A 81 -12.58 -29.67 -4.33
CA ALA A 81 -13.98 -29.26 -4.45
C ALA A 81 -14.45 -28.50 -3.22
N LYS A 82 -14.17 -29.02 -2.02
CA LYS A 82 -14.51 -28.38 -0.74
C LYS A 82 -13.79 -27.05 -0.56
N LEU A 83 -12.51 -26.96 -0.97
CA LEU A 83 -11.77 -25.70 -0.92
C LEU A 83 -12.38 -24.65 -1.86
N ALA A 84 -12.78 -25.05 -3.07
CA ALA A 84 -13.41 -24.17 -4.04
C ALA A 84 -14.81 -23.69 -3.59
N GLU A 85 -15.61 -24.59 -3.01
CA GLU A 85 -16.90 -24.24 -2.41
C GLU A 85 -16.72 -23.21 -1.30
N ASP A 86 -15.74 -23.42 -0.42
CA ASP A 86 -15.43 -22.49 0.65
C ASP A 86 -14.92 -21.16 0.11
N ALA A 87 -14.02 -21.15 -0.86
CA ALA A 87 -13.53 -19.92 -1.50
C ALA A 87 -14.67 -19.05 -2.02
N ASN A 88 -15.60 -19.65 -2.78
CA ASN A 88 -16.80 -18.97 -3.27
C ASN A 88 -17.68 -18.38 -2.15
N SER A 89 -17.55 -18.88 -0.91
CA SER A 89 -18.34 -18.38 0.22
C SER A 89 -17.82 -17.07 0.80
N TYR A 90 -16.53 -16.73 0.65
CA TYR A 90 -15.91 -15.54 1.25
C TYR A 90 -15.20 -14.59 0.25
N GLY A 91 -15.04 -15.00 -1.01
CA GLY A 91 -14.41 -14.20 -2.06
C GLY A 91 -13.76 -15.07 -3.11
#